data_AF-A0A7J2KB82-F1
#
_entry.id   AF-A0A7J2KB82-F1
#
_cell.length_a   1.000
_cell.length_b   1.000
_cell.length_c   1.000
_cell.angle_alpha   90.00
_cell.angle_beta   90.00
_cell.angle_gamma   90.00
#
_symmetry.space_group_name_H-M   'P 1'
#
loop_
_entity.id
_entity.type
_entity.pdbx_description
1 polymer ?
#
loop_
_entity_poly.entity_id
_entity_poly.type
_entity_poly.pdbx_seq_one_letter_code
_entity_poly.pdbx_strand_id
1 'polypeptide(L)'
;VRVFVAAGTYKFSVETVFGELVEIPQGDPSLLGLTGREKFKAYVPLMDVTPPEYVDALITERGIIAPQMVPIILKEIYGSWPPRLPEIKDAIRILEATCTKIQ
;
A
#
# COMPACT_ATOMS: atom_id res chain seq x y z
N VAL A 1 -24.70 4.38 -4.92
CA VAL A 1 -23.79 5.53 -4.69
C VAL A 1 -22.49 5.22 -5.42
N ARG A 2 -21.78 6.20 -5.98
CA ARG A 2 -20.47 5.96 -6.61
C ARG A 2 -19.36 6.24 -5.62
N VAL A 3 -18.36 5.37 -5.56
CA VAL A 3 -17.20 5.44 -4.67
C VAL A 3 -15.93 5.55 -5.51
N PHE A 4 -15.22 6.64 -5.32
CA PHE A 4 -13.94 6.91 -5.97
C PHE A 4 -12.83 6.98 -4.93
N VAL A 5 -11.69 6.35 -5.21
CA VAL A 5 -10.53 6.34 -4.30
C VAL A 5 -9.35 7.04 -4.96
N ALA A 6 -8.83 8.09 -4.33
CA ALA A 6 -7.64 8.78 -4.80
C ALA A 6 -6.38 8.21 -4.12
N ALA A 7 -5.55 7.54 -4.91
CA ALA A 7 -4.33 6.89 -4.43
C ALA A 7 -3.24 6.96 -5.50
N GLY A 8 -2.04 7.42 -5.15
CA GLY A 8 -0.89 7.37 -6.05
C GLY A 8 -0.38 5.95 -6.23
N THR A 9 0.31 5.67 -7.34
CA THR A 9 0.76 4.29 -7.66
C THR A 9 1.71 3.68 -6.62
N TYR A 10 2.44 4.53 -5.90
CA TYR A 10 3.32 4.11 -4.80
C TYR A 10 2.59 3.50 -3.60
N LYS A 11 1.26 3.64 -3.50
CA LYS A 11 0.44 3.02 -2.45
C LYS A 11 0.03 1.59 -2.78
N PHE A 12 0.29 1.10 -3.99
CA PHE A 12 0.02 -0.28 -4.35
C PHE A 12 1.12 -1.19 -3.81
N SER A 13 0.75 -2.17 -2.99
CA SER A 13 1.67 -3.24 -2.57
C SER A 13 1.70 -4.33 -3.65
N VAL A 14 2.92 -4.65 -4.10
CA VAL A 14 3.16 -5.75 -5.03
C VAL A 14 2.93 -7.10 -4.36
N GLU A 15 3.21 -7.19 -3.07
CA GLU A 15 3.09 -8.42 -2.27
C GLU A 15 1.66 -8.95 -2.26
N THR A 16 0.67 -8.03 -2.20
CA THR A 16 -0.75 -8.41 -2.20
C THR A 16 -1.21 -9.12 -3.48
N VAL A 17 -0.53 -8.89 -4.61
CA VAL A 17 -0.82 -9.60 -5.87
C VAL A 17 -0.45 -11.09 -5.77
N PHE A 18 0.53 -11.43 -4.92
CA PHE A 18 0.94 -12.81 -4.66
C PHE A 18 0.16 -13.46 -3.51
N GLY A 19 -0.86 -12.78 -2.98
CA GLY A 19 -1.68 -13.28 -1.87
C GLY A 19 -1.09 -13.02 -0.49
N GLU A 20 -0.10 -12.13 -0.38
CA GLU A 20 0.40 -11.70 0.92
C GLU A 20 -0.66 -10.87 1.66
N LEU A 21 -0.78 -11.11 2.97
CA LEU A 21 -1.76 -10.44 3.81
C LEU A 21 -1.22 -9.11 4.32
N VAL A 22 -2.03 -8.06 4.26
CA VAL A 22 -1.72 -6.78 4.90
C VAL A 22 -2.16 -6.84 6.36
N GLU A 23 -1.21 -6.72 7.27
CA GLU A 23 -1.52 -6.62 8.70
C GLU A 23 -2.24 -5.31 9.03
N ILE A 24 -3.35 -5.41 9.75
CA ILE A 24 -4.11 -4.23 10.18
C ILE A 24 -3.50 -3.67 11.46
N PRO A 25 -2.93 -2.45 11.45
CA PRO A 25 -2.30 -1.88 12.62
C PRO A 25 -3.32 -1.66 13.73
N GLN A 26 -2.93 -2.04 14.95
CA GLN A 26 -3.73 -1.84 16.16
C GLN A 26 -3.30 -0.55 16.87
N GLY A 27 -4.27 0.25 17.27
CA GLY A 27 -4.10 1.46 18.06
C GLY A 27 -4.03 1.18 19.56
N ASP A 28 -3.71 2.21 20.33
CA ASP A 28 -3.70 2.13 21.79
C ASP A 28 -5.15 2.02 22.32
N PRO A 29 -5.50 0.96 23.07
CA PRO A 29 -6.79 0.81 23.73
C PRO A 29 -7.17 1.98 24.66
N SER A 30 -6.19 2.71 25.19
CA SER A 30 -6.43 3.87 26.07
C SER A 30 -7.24 4.97 25.37
N LEU A 31 -7.13 5.09 24.04
CA LEU A 31 -7.86 6.07 23.22
C LEU A 31 -9.38 5.88 23.26
N LEU A 32 -9.85 4.68 23.64
CA LEU A 32 -11.27 4.37 23.72
C LEU A 32 -11.96 4.89 25.00
N GLY A 33 -11.21 5.46 25.94
CA GLY A 33 -11.76 6.03 27.17
C GLY A 33 -12.48 4.99 28.07
N LEU A 34 -12.05 3.72 28.02
CA LEU A 34 -12.71 2.60 28.70
C LEU A 34 -12.35 2.49 30.19
N THR A 35 -12.45 3.59 30.93
CA THR A 35 -12.23 3.59 32.39
C THR A 35 -13.23 2.67 33.09
N GLY A 36 -12.75 1.80 33.99
CA GLY A 36 -13.59 0.87 34.76
C GLY A 36 -14.02 -0.41 34.04
N ARG A 37 -13.47 -0.72 32.85
CA ARG A 37 -13.81 -1.93 32.06
C ARG A 37 -12.64 -2.91 31.89
N GLU A 38 -11.83 -3.08 32.94
CA GLU A 38 -10.62 -3.93 32.94
C GLU A 38 -10.88 -5.42 32.63
N LYS A 39 -12.14 -5.88 32.69
CA LYS A 39 -12.52 -7.26 32.37
C LYS A 39 -12.66 -7.55 30.86
N PHE A 40 -12.55 -6.55 30.00
CA PHE A 40 -12.75 -6.70 28.54
C PHE A 40 -11.46 -6.41 27.78
N LYS A 41 -11.18 -7.24 26.76
CA LYS A 41 -10.11 -6.97 25.80
C LYS A 41 -10.65 -6.08 24.70
N ALA A 42 -10.08 -4.89 24.55
CA ALA A 42 -10.42 -3.96 23.48
C ALA A 42 -9.49 -4.16 22.28
N TYR A 43 -10.07 -4.09 21.07
CA TYR A 43 -9.36 -4.13 19.80
C TYR A 43 -9.61 -2.80 19.08
N VAL A 44 -8.54 -2.17 18.59
CA VAL A 44 -8.58 -0.84 17.97
C VAL A 44 -7.93 -0.94 16.59
N PRO A 45 -8.62 -1.48 15.57
CA PRO A 45 -8.07 -1.45 14.21
C PRO A 45 -8.01 0.00 13.73
N LEU A 46 -6.82 0.47 13.34
CA LEU A 46 -6.64 1.83 12.83
C LEU A 46 -7.05 1.96 11.36
N MET A 47 -7.16 0.84 10.66
CA MET A 47 -7.53 0.77 9.25
C MET A 47 -8.57 -0.32 9.02
N ASP A 48 -9.29 -0.23 7.90
CA ASP A 48 -10.26 -1.21 7.45
C ASP A 48 -10.00 -1.58 5.99
N VAL A 49 -10.54 -2.71 5.55
CA VAL A 49 -10.38 -3.22 4.19
C VAL A 49 -11.68 -2.97 3.43
N THR A 50 -11.58 -2.21 2.34
CA THR A 50 -12.70 -2.05 1.39
C THR A 50 -12.49 -2.99 0.21
N PRO A 51 -13.38 -3.97 0.00
CA PRO A 51 -13.32 -4.85 -1.17
C PRO A 51 -13.39 -4.08 -2.49
N PRO A 52 -12.71 -4.55 -3.56
CA PRO A 52 -12.65 -3.85 -4.84
C PRO A 52 -14.02 -3.75 -5.53
N GLU A 53 -14.98 -4.61 -5.20
CA GLU A 53 -16.35 -4.59 -5.74
C GLU A 53 -17.12 -3.33 -5.34
N TYR A 54 -16.72 -2.68 -4.25
CA TYR A 54 -17.34 -1.45 -3.77
C TYR A 54 -16.66 -0.17 -4.29
N VAL A 55 -15.61 -0.29 -5.10
CA VAL A 55 -14.86 0.85 -5.64
C VAL A 55 -15.09 0.97 -7.14
N ASP A 56 -15.70 2.08 -7.58
CA ASP A 56 -15.99 2.29 -9.00
C ASP A 56 -14.72 2.64 -9.80
N ALA A 57 -13.85 3.50 -9.25
CA ALA A 57 -12.57 3.82 -9.88
C ALA A 57 -11.51 4.31 -8.89
N LEU A 58 -10.24 4.04 -9.24
CA LEU A 58 -9.06 4.57 -8.57
C LEU A 58 -8.51 5.75 -9.39
N ILE A 59 -8.22 6.86 -8.72
CA ILE A 59 -7.65 8.06 -9.32
C ILE A 59 -6.17 8.13 -8.94
N THR A 60 -5.30 7.99 -9.92
CA THR A 60 -3.84 7.94 -9.78
C THR A 60 -3.18 9.04 -10.60
N GLU A 61 -1.89 9.27 -10.42
CA GLU A 61 -1.10 10.17 -11.29
C GLU A 61 -0.99 9.68 -12.73
N ARG A 62 -1.29 8.40 -12.99
CA ARG A 62 -1.37 7.81 -14.33
C ARG A 62 -2.77 7.89 -14.95
N GLY A 63 -3.72 8.50 -14.24
CA GLY A 63 -5.12 8.64 -14.67
C GLY A 63 -6.09 7.79 -13.86
N ILE A 64 -7.27 7.59 -14.43
CA ILE A 64 -8.37 6.83 -13.83
C ILE A 64 -8.22 5.36 -14.21
N ILE A 65 -8.16 4.48 -13.22
CA ILE A 65 -8.00 3.04 -13.42
C ILE A 65 -9.11 2.26 -12.71
N ALA A 66 -9.53 1.14 -13.29
CA ALA A 66 -10.41 0.18 -12.62
C ALA A 66 -9.62 -0.60 -11.55
N PRO A 67 -10.22 -0.97 -10.40
CA PRO A 67 -9.53 -1.75 -9.36
C PRO A 67 -8.92 -3.06 -9.87
N GLN A 68 -9.59 -3.73 -10.81
CA GLN A 68 -9.11 -4.98 -11.40
C GLN A 68 -7.85 -4.82 -12.29
N MET A 69 -7.52 -3.59 -12.69
CA MET A 69 -6.36 -3.29 -13.54
C MET A 69 -5.06 -3.16 -12.73
N VAL A 70 -5.13 -3.13 -11.39
CA VAL A 70 -3.97 -2.90 -10.51
C VAL A 70 -2.79 -3.85 -10.82
N PRO A 71 -2.97 -5.18 -10.99
CA PRO A 71 -1.84 -6.07 -11.31
C PRO A 71 -1.16 -5.74 -12.66
N ILE A 72 -1.94 -5.28 -13.65
CA ILE A 72 -1.42 -4.93 -14.97
C ILE A 72 -0.60 -3.64 -14.89
N ILE A 73 -1.11 -2.63 -14.17
CA ILE A 73 -0.38 -1.37 -13.93
C ILE A 73 0.90 -1.63 -13.14
N LEU A 74 0.87 -2.49 -12.12
CA LEU A 74 2.06 -2.87 -11.37
C LEU A 74 3.11 -3.52 -12.26
N LYS A 75 2.71 -4.47 -13.12
CA LYS A 75 3.62 -5.07 -14.11
C LYS A 75 4.25 -4.03 -15.04
N GLU A 76 3.49 -3.02 -15.46
CA GLU A 76 4.00 -1.92 -16.29
C GLU A 76 5.00 -1.04 -15.55
N ILE A 77 4.76 -0.73 -14.27
CA ILE A 77 5.66 0.07 -13.42
C ILE A 77 6.99 -0.65 -13.20
N TYR A 78 6.94 -1.94 -12.83
CA TYR A 78 8.13 -2.71 -12.47
C TYR A 78 8.79 -3.41 -13.68
N GLY A 79 8.21 -3.29 -14.88
CA GLY A 79 8.74 -3.73 -16.18
C GLY A 79 8.84 -5.25 -16.39
N SER A 80 8.94 -6.04 -15.33
CA SER A 80 8.96 -7.50 -15.36
C SER A 80 8.11 -8.06 -14.23
N TRP A 81 7.54 -9.25 -14.45
CA TRP A 81 6.74 -9.94 -13.45
C TRP A 81 7.22 -11.39 -13.31
N PRO A 82 7.78 -11.80 -12.15
CA PRO A 82 7.97 -11.00 -10.92
C PRO A 82 8.97 -9.83 -11.12
N PRO A 83 8.85 -8.75 -10.33
CA PRO A 83 9.78 -7.62 -10.40
C PRO A 83 11.22 -8.08 -10.22
N ARG A 84 12.09 -7.72 -11.15
CA ARG A 84 13.53 -7.95 -10.99
C ARG A 84 14.10 -6.87 -10.09
N LEU A 85 14.57 -7.29 -8.91
CA LEU A 85 15.32 -6.41 -8.04
C LEU A 85 16.74 -6.22 -8.62
N PRO A 86 17.26 -4.98 -8.65
CA PRO A 86 18.65 -4.75 -9.04
C PRO A 86 19.58 -5.47 -8.08
N GLU A 87 20.77 -5.87 -8.55
CA GLU A 87 21.79 -6.39 -7.64
C GLU A 87 22.15 -5.31 -6.61
N ILE A 88 22.47 -5.75 -5.38
CA ILE A 88 22.86 -4.85 -4.29
C ILE A 88 23.99 -3.90 -4.73
N LYS A 89 24.94 -4.41 -5.53
CA LYS A 89 26.06 -3.62 -6.06
C LYS A 89 25.60 -2.48 -6.96
N ASP A 90 24.60 -2.72 -7.80
CA ASP A 90 24.05 -1.71 -8.71
C ASP A 90 23.23 -0.68 -7.94
N ALA A 91 22.47 -1.11 -6.93
CA ALA A 91 21.73 -0.22 -6.05
C ALA A 91 22.65 0.73 -5.27
N ILE A 92 23.77 0.21 -4.72
CA ILE A 92 24.78 1.02 -4.03
C ILE A 92 25.37 2.06 -4.98
N ARG A 93 25.77 1.65 -6.20
CA ARG A 93 26.34 2.56 -7.19
C ARG A 93 25.37 3.68 -7.59
N ILE A 94 24.08 3.38 -7.72
CA ILE A 94 23.04 4.39 -8.01
C ILE A 94 22.91 5.38 -6.84
N LEU A 95 22.90 4.89 -5.60
CA LEU A 95 22.79 5.74 -4.42
C LEU A 95 24.01 6.64 -4.27
N GLU A 96 25.23 6.10 -4.42
CA GLU A 96 26.47 6.86 -4.41
C GLU A 96 26.45 7.98 -5.48
N ALA A 97 26.06 7.63 -6.71
CA ALA A 97 25.97 8.61 -7.81
C ALA A 97 24.90 9.70 -7.58
N THR A 98 23.83 9.38 -6.85
CA THR A 98 22.77 10.34 -6.54
C THR A 98 23.21 11.27 -5.41
N CYS A 99 23.90 10.76 -4.39
CA CYS A 99 24.48 11.55 -3.31
C CYS A 99 25.53 12.54 -3.84
N THR A 100 26.37 12.14 -4.81
CA THR A 100 27.36 13.05 -5.42
C THR A 100 26.73 14.18 -6.24
N LYS A 101 25.50 14.00 -6.76
CA LYS A 101 24.79 15.06 -7.52
C LYS A 101 24.05 16.08 -6.65
N ILE A 102 23.90 15.79 -5.36
CA ILE A 102 23.18 16.64 -4.40
C ILE A 102 24.17 17.55 -3.62
N GLN A 103 25.46 17.22 -3.62
CA GLN A 103 26.55 18.10 -3.15
C GLN A 103 26.98 19.10 -4.23
#